data_AF-A0A958PA30-F1
#
_entry.id   AF-A0A958PA30-F1
#
_cell.length_a   1.000
_cell.length_b   1.000
_cell.length_c   1.000
_cell.angle_alpha   90.00
_cell.angle_beta   90.00
_cell.angle_gamma   90.00
#
_symmetry.space_group_name_H-M   'P 1'
#
loop_
_entity.id
_entity.type
_entity.pdbx_description
1 polymer ?
#
loop_
_entity_poly.entity_id
_entity_poly.type
_entity_poly.pdbx_seq_one_letter_code
_entity_poly.pdbx_strand_id
1 'polypeptide(L)'
;MTDNFSHKELIVEFVNASEGLSIEEVMPDGQITIHQTEDSNKIVINEFKIEKVLVRKDSEGKTFLQVNFDNNEKILLTSRLVGFKPSPKFGLQMKKLPKIVTTPDLLNV
;
A
#
# COMPACT_ATOMS: atom_id res chain seq x y z
N MET A 1 13.06 22.72 -12.99
CA MET A 1 13.88 21.87 -12.12
C MET A 1 13.00 20.71 -11.71
N THR A 2 13.11 19.58 -12.39
CA THR A 2 12.50 18.33 -11.92
C THR A 2 13.56 17.67 -11.06
N ASP A 3 13.54 17.97 -9.76
CA ASP A 3 14.31 17.22 -8.78
C ASP A 3 13.97 15.75 -8.92
N ASN A 4 14.96 14.98 -9.38
CA ASN A 4 14.83 13.55 -9.60
C ASN A 4 15.02 12.88 -8.23
N PHE A 5 14.07 13.09 -7.32
CA PHE A 5 14.10 12.50 -5.99
C PHE A 5 14.16 10.97 -6.11
N SER A 6 15.06 10.35 -5.35
CA SER A 6 15.11 8.90 -5.25
C SER A 6 13.80 8.37 -4.65
N HIS A 7 13.37 7.17 -5.05
CA HIS A 7 12.18 6.52 -4.50
C HIS A 7 12.21 6.46 -2.96
N LYS A 8 13.40 6.21 -2.42
CA LYS A 8 13.67 6.22 -0.98
C LYS A 8 13.39 7.56 -0.32
N GLU A 9 13.86 8.66 -0.93
CA GLU A 9 13.68 10.01 -0.37
C GLU A 9 12.20 10.36 -0.30
N LEU A 10 11.43 10.07 -1.35
CA LEU A 10 9.98 10.31 -1.37
C LEU A 10 9.25 9.52 -0.27
N ILE A 11 9.61 8.26 -0.07
CA ILE A 11 9.00 7.42 0.97
C ILE A 11 9.35 7.96 2.35
N VAL A 12 10.62 8.27 2.60
CA VAL A 12 11.09 8.78 3.90
C VAL A 12 10.46 10.14 4.21
N GLU A 13 10.40 11.05 3.23
CA GLU A 13 9.78 12.37 3.39
C GLU A 13 8.29 12.24 3.74
N PHE A 14 7.56 11.38 3.02
CA PHE A 14 6.14 11.17 3.30
C PHE A 14 5.88 10.51 4.66
N VAL A 15 6.69 9.51 5.03
CA VAL A 15 6.57 8.84 6.35
C VAL A 15 6.90 9.82 7.48
N ASN A 16 7.94 10.65 7.33
CA ASN A 16 8.27 11.67 8.32
C ASN A 16 7.19 12.75 8.47
N ALA A 17 6.42 13.02 7.40
CA ALA A 17 5.28 13.93 7.44
C ALA A 17 3.97 13.26 7.91
N SER A 18 3.98 11.93 8.10
CA SER A 18 2.80 11.16 8.50
C SER A 18 2.63 11.15 10.02
N GLU A 19 1.38 11.08 10.49
CA GLU A 19 1.07 11.07 11.94
C GLU A 19 1.20 9.68 12.56
N GLY A 20 0.86 8.62 11.81
CA GLY A 20 0.79 7.24 12.30
C GLY A 20 1.82 6.29 11.68
N LEU A 21 2.75 6.82 10.90
CA LEU A 21 3.86 6.06 10.33
C LEU A 21 5.18 6.65 10.83
N SER A 22 6.16 5.77 11.09
CA SER A 22 7.50 6.18 11.49
C SER A 22 8.53 5.29 10.82
N ILE A 23 9.70 5.85 10.49
CA ILE A 23 10.82 5.06 10.00
C ILE A 23 11.51 4.44 11.21
N GLU A 24 11.54 3.11 11.28
CA GLU A 24 12.23 2.37 12.34
C GLU A 24 13.70 2.15 11.98
N GLU A 25 13.95 1.70 10.75
CA GLU A 25 15.31 1.40 10.28
C GLU A 25 15.42 1.63 8.77
N VAL A 26 16.59 2.10 8.34
CA VAL A 26 16.98 2.22 6.94
C VAL A 26 18.32 1.53 6.79
N MET A 27 18.30 0.34 6.20
CA MET A 27 19.49 -0.48 6.02
C MET A 27 20.29 -0.04 4.77
N PRO A 28 21.62 -0.28 4.74
CA PRO A 28 22.46 0.02 3.58
C PRO A 28 22.15 -0.81 2.33
N ASP A 29 21.48 -1.96 2.49
CA ASP A 29 21.01 -2.84 1.42
C ASP A 29 19.66 -2.40 0.84
N GLY A 30 19.23 -1.19 1.18
CA GLY A 30 18.02 -0.58 0.64
C GLY A 30 16.71 -1.07 1.25
N GLN A 31 16.76 -1.83 2.35
CA GLN A 31 15.57 -2.10 3.15
C GLN A 31 15.17 -0.89 4.00
N ILE A 32 13.89 -0.55 3.95
CA ILE A 32 13.25 0.51 4.71
C ILE A 32 12.17 -0.15 5.56
N THR A 33 12.31 -0.07 6.88
CA THR A 33 11.33 -0.59 7.84
C THR A 33 10.47 0.57 8.34
N ILE A 34 9.18 0.50 8.05
CA ILE A 34 8.17 1.46 8.47
C ILE A 34 7.37 0.83 9.61
N HIS A 35 7.29 1.52 10.74
CA HIS A 35 6.44 1.15 11.87
C HIS A 35 5.11 1.91 11.81
N GLN A 36 4.01 1.18 11.92
CA GLN A 36 2.66 1.72 11.95
C GLN A 36 2.15 1.77 13.39
N THR A 37 1.94 2.96 13.91
CA THR A 37 1.60 3.18 15.32
C THR A 37 0.22 2.64 15.69
N GLU A 38 -0.75 2.70 14.77
CA GLU A 38 -2.14 2.29 15.04
C GLU A 38 -2.26 0.80 15.37
N ASP A 39 -1.50 -0.06 14.67
CA ASP A 39 -1.62 -1.53 14.79
C ASP A 39 -0.31 -2.21 15.23
N SER A 40 0.71 -1.42 15.59
CA SER A 40 2.08 -1.89 15.91
C SER A 40 2.73 -2.75 14.81
N ASN A 41 2.20 -2.71 13.59
CA ASN A 41 2.69 -3.48 12.46
C ASN A 41 3.98 -2.87 11.90
N LYS A 42 4.86 -3.74 11.38
CA LYS A 42 6.07 -3.33 10.69
C LYS A 42 5.96 -3.72 9.21
N ILE A 43 6.19 -2.75 8.33
CA ILE A 43 6.23 -2.96 6.89
C ILE A 43 7.67 -2.79 6.43
N VAL A 44 8.20 -3.82 5.79
CA VAL A 44 9.54 -3.78 5.20
C VAL A 44 9.41 -3.59 3.70
N ILE A 45 10.03 -2.54 3.19
CA ILE A 45 10.07 -2.19 1.77
C ILE A 45 11.51 -2.28 1.30
N ASN A 46 11.75 -2.95 0.17
CA ASN A 46 13.08 -2.95 -0.45
C ASN A 46 13.09 -1.97 -1.61
N GLU A 47 13.93 -0.93 -1.55
CA GLU A 47 14.01 0.12 -2.57
C GLU A 47 14.37 -0.41 -3.95
N PHE A 48 15.15 -1.49 -4.02
CA PHE A 48 15.56 -2.11 -5.29
C PHE A 48 14.42 -2.85 -5.99
N LYS A 49 13.34 -3.19 -5.27
CA LYS A 49 12.13 -3.79 -5.85
C LYS A 49 11.10 -2.75 -6.28
N ILE A 50 11.35 -1.46 -6.00
CA ILE A 50 10.41 -0.39 -6.35
C ILE A 50 10.60 -0.01 -7.81
N GLU A 51 9.58 -0.28 -8.61
CA GLU A 51 9.50 0.19 -9.98
C GLU A 51 9.19 1.70 -10.02
N LYS A 52 8.21 2.15 -9.22
CA LYS A 52 7.74 3.54 -9.28
C LYS A 52 7.00 4.00 -8.03
N VAL A 53 7.32 5.19 -7.53
CA VAL A 53 6.56 5.88 -6.47
C VAL A 53 5.70 7.00 -7.08
N LEU A 54 4.43 7.08 -6.69
CA LEU A 54 3.48 8.09 -7.17
C LEU A 54 2.80 8.78 -5.99
N VAL A 55 2.84 10.11 -5.96
CA VAL A 55 2.02 10.91 -5.03
C VAL A 55 0.61 11.05 -5.61
N ARG A 56 -0.41 10.67 -4.85
CA ARG A 56 -1.82 10.77 -5.25
C ARG A 56 -2.68 11.37 -4.15
N LYS A 57 -3.91 11.75 -4.53
CA LYS A 57 -4.96 12.16 -3.60
C LYS A 57 -6.12 11.19 -3.70
N ASP A 58 -6.75 10.88 -2.57
CA ASP A 58 -7.98 10.09 -2.52
C ASP A 58 -9.21 10.95 -2.88
N SER A 59 -10.40 10.36 -2.80
CA SER A 59 -11.66 11.05 -3.06
C SER A 59 -11.97 12.18 -2.06
N GLU A 60 -11.35 12.16 -0.89
CA GLU A 60 -11.47 13.21 0.13
C GLU A 60 -10.38 14.28 0.00
N GLY A 61 -9.47 14.15 -0.97
CA GLY A 61 -8.35 15.05 -1.21
C GLY A 61 -7.12 14.79 -0.31
N LYS A 62 -7.12 13.73 0.51
CA LYS A 62 -5.99 13.36 1.37
C LYS A 62 -4.89 12.75 0.52
N THR A 63 -3.66 13.17 0.78
CA THR A 63 -2.49 12.72 0.03
C THR A 63 -2.02 11.35 0.50
N PHE A 64 -1.70 10.46 -0.43
CA PHE A 64 -1.11 9.14 -0.17
C PHE A 64 -0.04 8.82 -1.21
N LEU A 65 0.95 7.99 -0.84
CA LEU A 65 1.90 7.43 -1.80
C LEU A 65 1.41 6.08 -2.31
N GLN A 66 1.50 5.89 -3.62
CA GLN A 66 1.41 4.58 -4.24
C GLN A 66 2.81 4.13 -4.65
N VAL A 67 3.30 3.09 -3.97
CA VAL A 67 4.56 2.41 -4.29
C VAL A 67 4.24 1.21 -5.16
N ASN A 68 4.76 1.21 -6.39
CA ASN A 68 4.62 0.11 -7.35
C ASN A 68 5.91 -0.70 -7.36
N PHE A 69 5.78 -2.01 -7.23
CA PHE A 69 6.88 -2.96 -7.24
C PHE A 69 7.03 -3.62 -8.60
N ASP A 70 8.24 -4.09 -8.90
CA ASP A 70 8.60 -4.83 -10.12
C ASP A 70 7.78 -6.12 -10.34
N ASN A 71 7.24 -6.69 -9.25
CA ASN A 71 6.42 -7.89 -9.25
C ASN A 71 4.91 -7.63 -9.43
N ASN A 72 4.54 -6.43 -9.88
CA ASN A 72 3.15 -5.94 -10.02
C ASN A 72 2.39 -5.75 -8.69
N GLU A 73 3.03 -5.96 -7.53
CA GLU A 73 2.43 -5.59 -6.25
C GLU A 73 2.43 -4.08 -6.07
N LYS A 74 1.48 -3.59 -5.25
CA LYS A 74 1.35 -2.17 -4.95
C LYS A 74 1.00 -1.97 -3.50
N ILE A 75 1.72 -1.06 -2.87
CA ILE A 75 1.46 -0.60 -1.51
C ILE A 75 0.99 0.85 -1.57
N LEU A 76 0.00 1.17 -0.73
CA LEU A 76 -0.55 2.49 -0.53
C LEU A 76 -0.14 2.97 0.86
N LEU A 77 0.73 3.97 0.94
CA LEU A 77 1.11 4.62 2.20
C LEU A 77 0.20 5.83 2.40
N THR A 78 -0.61 5.80 3.46
CA THR A 78 -1.41 6.95 3.90
C THR A 78 -0.78 7.57 5.15
N SER A 79 -1.33 8.66 5.67
CA SER A 79 -0.80 9.32 6.87
C SER A 79 -0.83 8.47 8.14
N ARG A 80 -1.58 7.36 8.16
CA ARG A 80 -1.77 6.53 9.35
C ARG A 80 -1.61 5.03 9.10
N LEU A 81 -1.93 4.58 7.89
CA LEU A 81 -2.01 3.16 7.56
C LEU A 81 -1.30 2.85 6.26
N VAL A 82 -0.80 1.62 6.18
CA VAL A 82 -0.29 1.02 4.96
C VAL A 82 -1.30 0.01 4.41
N GLY A 83 -1.89 0.33 3.26
CA GLY A 83 -2.84 -0.52 2.56
C GLY A 83 -2.16 -1.34 1.46
N PHE A 84 -2.54 -2.61 1.32
CA PHE A 84 -2.15 -3.44 0.19
C PHE A 84 -3.24 -3.41 -0.86
N LYS A 85 -2.92 -3.10 -2.11
CA LYS A 85 -3.85 -3.36 -3.21
C LYS A 85 -3.64 -4.80 -3.66
N PRO A 86 -4.60 -5.73 -3.45
CA PRO A 86 -4.40 -7.11 -3.85
C PRO A 86 -4.13 -7.17 -5.35
N SER A 87 -3.04 -7.84 -5.73
CA SER A 87 -2.75 -8.14 -7.13
C SER A 87 -3.96 -8.90 -7.69
N PRO A 88 -4.50 -8.50 -8.86
CA PRO A 88 -5.54 -9.28 -9.49
C PRO A 88 -4.96 -10.67 -9.75
N LYS A 89 -5.45 -11.69 -9.05
CA LYS A 89 -5.03 -13.07 -9.26
C LYS A 89 -5.24 -13.39 -10.75
N PHE A 90 -4.15 -13.48 -11.49
CA PHE A 90 -4.15 -13.95 -12.87
C PHE A 90 -4.71 -15.37 -12.85
N GLY A 91 -5.98 -15.56 -13.23
CA GLY A 91 -6.63 -16.88 -13.22
C GLY A 91 -8.09 -16.96 -12.80
N LEU A 92 -8.75 -15.88 -12.33
CA LEU A 92 -10.20 -15.92 -12.11
C LEU A 92 -10.94 -15.55 -13.40
N GLN A 93 -11.36 -16.57 -14.16
CA GLN A 93 -12.36 -16.39 -15.20
C GLN A 93 -13.64 -15.82 -14.56
N MET A 94 -13.83 -14.50 -14.64
CA MET A 94 -15.05 -13.79 -14.21
C MET A 94 -16.32 -14.33 -14.87
N LYS A 95 -16.21 -15.15 -15.95
CA LYS A 95 -17.30 -15.84 -16.62
C LYS A 95 -17.74 -17.17 -15.95
N LYS A 96 -17.09 -17.62 -14.88
CA LYS A 96 -17.41 -18.88 -14.17
C LYS A 96 -17.84 -18.67 -12.71
N LEU A 97 -18.11 -17.44 -12.28
CA LEU A 97 -18.79 -17.22 -11.01
C LEU A 97 -20.26 -17.67 -11.17
N PRO A 98 -20.76 -18.65 -10.40
CA PRO A 98 -22.18 -18.96 -10.40
C PRO A 98 -22.93 -17.70 -9.96
N LYS A 99 -23.94 -17.29 -10.75
CA LYS A 99 -24.86 -16.22 -10.36
C LYS A 99 -25.47 -16.60 -9.01
N ILE A 100 -25.26 -15.71 -8.04
CA ILE A 100 -26.04 -15.49 -6.81
C ILE A 100 -27.14 -16.54 -6.60
N VAL A 101 -26.95 -17.40 -5.61
CA VAL A 101 -28.06 -18.10 -4.98
C VAL A 101 -28.58 -17.18 -3.89
N THR A 102 -29.79 -16.66 -4.12
CA THR A 102 -30.61 -16.02 -3.11
C THR A 102 -31.02 -17.09 -2.10
N THR A 103 -30.69 -16.92 -0.83
CA THR A 103 -31.32 -17.70 0.24
C THR A 103 -32.26 -16.76 0.99
N PRO A 104 -33.58 -16.76 0.69
CA PRO A 104 -34.58 -16.49 1.72
C PRO A 104 -34.63 -17.76 2.61
N ASP A 105 -34.76 -17.73 3.93
CA ASP A 105 -35.69 -17.01 4.78
C ASP A 105 -35.14 -16.91 6.22
N LEU A 106 -35.54 -15.84 6.92
CA LEU A 106 -35.65 -15.82 8.38
C LEU A 106 -36.74 -16.82 8.81
N LEU A 107 -36.38 -17.86 9.57
CA LEU A 107 -37.35 -18.54 10.42
C LEU A 107 -36.84 -18.56 11.86
N ASN A 108 -37.58 -17.80 12.66
CA ASN A 108 -37.55 -17.71 14.10
C ASN A 108 -38.21 -18.99 14.68
N VAL A 109 -37.50 -19.76 15.49
CA VAL A 109 -38.03 -20.78 16.40
C VAL A 109 -37.17 -20.84 17.66
#